data_AF-A0ABD2UF86-F1
#
_entry.id   AF-A0ABD2UF86-F1
#
_cell.length_a   1.000
_cell.length_b   1.000
_cell.length_c   1.000
_cell.angle_alpha   90.00
_cell.angle_beta   90.00
_cell.angle_gamma   90.00
#
_symmetry.space_group_name_H-M   'P 1'
#
loop_
_entity.id
_entity.type
_entity.pdbx_description
1 polymer ?
#
loop_
_entity_poly.entity_id
_entity_poly.type
_entity_poly.pdbx_seq_one_letter_code
_entity_poly.pdbx_strand_id
1 'polypeptide(L)'
;MMSELFNVAREKIGSENLKSLMEEKVFAISGDISYENLGIKNSKLREEMHKEIDIIINSAAVTNFYERYDIAMNVNVVGAMNVLKFAKSCIKLKMLLHVSTAYVCGKAIGILPEKPFDMGETLSENTYLDIDVERGVIANKLKELETLNATPKEVTIAMKELGMQRARLHGWPNIYSFTKAMGEMILGHLKENSQVVIIRPTIITSTYKEPFPGWIEGVR
;
A
#
# COMPACT_ATOMS: atom_id res chain seq x y z
N MET A 1 -26.64 -7.01 10.27
CA MET A 1 -27.18 -6.90 8.90
C MET A 1 -26.29 -7.77 8.01
N MET A 2 -26.84 -8.67 7.18
CA MET A 2 -26.04 -9.42 6.23
C MET A 2 -25.64 -8.49 5.08
N SER A 3 -24.36 -8.48 4.68
CA SER A 3 -23.89 -7.65 3.57
C SER A 3 -24.57 -8.07 2.27
N GLU A 4 -25.12 -7.11 1.52
CA GLU A 4 -25.73 -7.32 0.21
C GLU A 4 -24.73 -7.82 -0.85
N LEU A 5 -23.41 -7.69 -0.56
CA LEU A 5 -22.30 -8.06 -1.43
C LEU A 5 -22.40 -9.46 -2.01
N PHE A 6 -22.89 -10.38 -1.20
CA PHE A 6 -22.97 -11.79 -1.55
C PHE A 6 -24.39 -12.24 -1.92
N ASN A 7 -25.34 -11.33 -2.19
CA ASN A 7 -26.72 -11.70 -2.57
C ASN A 7 -26.73 -12.63 -3.79
N VAL A 8 -26.07 -12.25 -4.87
CA VAL A 8 -25.99 -13.07 -6.10
C VAL A 8 -25.32 -14.42 -5.83
N ALA A 9 -24.28 -14.47 -4.99
CA ALA A 9 -23.64 -15.73 -4.61
C ALA A 9 -24.59 -16.61 -3.80
N ARG A 10 -25.30 -16.03 -2.81
CA ARG A 10 -26.30 -16.75 -2.01
C ARG A 10 -27.45 -17.27 -2.85
N GLU A 11 -27.94 -16.51 -3.83
CA GLU A 11 -28.99 -16.94 -4.76
C GLU A 11 -28.51 -18.09 -5.66
N LYS A 12 -27.25 -18.04 -6.12
CA LYS A 12 -26.69 -19.05 -7.04
C LYS A 12 -26.31 -20.36 -6.38
N ILE A 13 -25.65 -20.31 -5.22
CA ILE A 13 -25.09 -21.51 -4.57
C ILE A 13 -25.70 -21.82 -3.20
N GLY A 14 -26.52 -20.93 -2.64
CA GLY A 14 -27.10 -21.08 -1.30
C GLY A 14 -26.20 -20.54 -0.20
N SER A 15 -26.82 -20.02 0.88
CA SER A 15 -26.11 -19.39 1.99
C SER A 15 -25.17 -20.33 2.75
N GLU A 16 -25.59 -21.56 3.01
CA GLU A 16 -24.77 -22.54 3.75
C GLU A 16 -23.55 -22.99 2.93
N ASN A 17 -23.73 -23.21 1.62
CA ASN A 17 -22.63 -23.57 0.73
C ASN A 17 -21.62 -22.41 0.59
N LEU A 18 -22.11 -21.17 0.48
CA LEU A 18 -21.23 -20.00 0.49
C LEU A 18 -20.44 -19.91 1.78
N LYS A 19 -21.09 -20.11 2.93
CA LYS A 19 -20.43 -20.10 4.24
C LYS A 19 -19.34 -21.17 4.32
N SER A 20 -19.65 -22.41 3.95
CA SER A 20 -18.69 -23.52 3.93
C SER A 20 -17.50 -23.23 3.00
N LEU A 21 -17.75 -22.65 1.82
CA LEU A 21 -16.70 -22.25 0.89
C LEU A 21 -15.78 -21.17 1.49
N MET A 22 -16.34 -20.17 2.17
CA MET A 22 -15.55 -19.13 2.84
C MET A 22 -14.71 -19.71 3.98
N GLU A 23 -15.28 -20.61 4.80
CA GLU A 23 -14.57 -21.29 5.88
C GLU A 23 -13.43 -22.19 5.36
N GLU A 24 -13.59 -22.79 4.17
CA GLU A 24 -12.57 -23.63 3.55
C GLU A 24 -11.46 -22.83 2.84
N LYS A 25 -11.78 -21.68 2.24
CA LYS A 25 -10.85 -20.95 1.35
C LYS A 25 -10.24 -19.70 1.96
N VAL A 26 -10.85 -19.12 3.01
CA VAL A 26 -10.46 -17.81 3.53
C VAL A 26 -9.91 -17.95 4.95
N PHE A 27 -8.62 -17.67 5.10
CA PHE A 27 -7.94 -17.71 6.40
C PHE A 27 -7.53 -16.30 6.78
N ALA A 28 -8.18 -15.74 7.80
CA ALA A 28 -7.86 -14.40 8.31
C ALA A 28 -6.66 -14.47 9.25
N ILE A 29 -5.63 -13.66 8.96
CA ILE A 29 -4.42 -13.56 9.78
C ILE A 29 -4.28 -12.12 10.25
N SER A 30 -4.13 -11.93 11.57
CA SER A 30 -3.86 -10.61 12.14
C SER A 30 -2.41 -10.21 11.86
N GLY A 31 -2.22 -9.00 11.35
CA GLY A 31 -0.93 -8.47 10.96
C GLY A 31 -1.01 -6.98 10.59
N ASP A 32 0.16 -6.37 10.43
CA ASP A 32 0.34 -4.99 9.99
C ASP A 32 1.63 -4.93 9.16
N ILE A 33 1.49 -4.54 7.89
CA ILE A 33 2.59 -4.54 6.92
C ILE A 33 3.69 -3.55 7.29
N SER A 34 3.41 -2.54 8.12
CA SER A 34 4.42 -1.58 8.57
C SER A 34 5.52 -2.20 9.44
N TYR A 35 5.30 -3.42 9.94
CA TYR A 35 6.28 -4.18 10.72
C TYR A 35 6.91 -5.32 9.93
N GLU A 36 8.10 -5.74 10.37
CA GLU A 36 8.74 -6.95 9.87
C GLU A 36 7.83 -8.16 10.00
N ASN A 37 7.98 -9.12 9.09
CA ASN A 37 7.14 -10.33 9.03
C ASN A 37 5.64 -10.01 9.03
N LEU A 38 5.26 -8.84 8.51
CA LEU A 38 3.89 -8.34 8.40
C LEU A 38 3.19 -8.26 9.77
N GLY A 39 3.95 -8.12 10.87
CA GLY A 39 3.41 -8.11 12.23
C GLY A 39 2.86 -9.45 12.72
N ILE A 40 3.00 -10.53 11.94
CA ILE A 40 2.51 -11.86 12.28
C ILE A 40 3.40 -12.43 13.39
N LYS A 41 2.87 -12.58 14.62
CA LYS A 41 3.67 -13.01 15.78
C LYS A 41 4.00 -14.51 15.80
N ASN A 42 3.09 -15.35 15.30
CA ASN A 42 3.24 -16.81 15.33
C ASN A 42 4.30 -17.29 14.32
N SER A 43 5.45 -17.78 14.79
CA SER A 43 6.55 -18.23 13.93
C SER A 43 6.21 -19.44 13.08
N LYS A 44 5.52 -20.43 13.65
CA LYS A 44 5.13 -21.65 12.93
C LYS A 44 4.21 -21.33 11.76
N LEU A 45 3.23 -20.44 11.98
CA LEU A 45 2.34 -19.97 10.91
C LEU A 45 3.13 -19.29 9.78
N ARG A 46 4.11 -18.45 10.10
CA ARG A 46 4.95 -17.80 9.08
C ARG A 46 5.76 -18.82 8.28
N GLU A 47 6.32 -19.84 8.93
CA GLU A 47 7.06 -20.90 8.24
C GLU A 47 6.18 -21.71 7.29
N GLU A 48 4.93 -21.99 7.68
CA GLU A 48 3.93 -22.62 6.82
C GLU A 48 3.61 -21.72 5.62
N MET A 49 3.32 -20.43 5.85
CA MET A 49 3.08 -19.45 4.78
C MET A 49 4.24 -19.37 3.79
N HIS A 50 5.49 -19.33 4.26
CA HIS A 50 6.68 -19.30 3.40
C HIS A 50 6.80 -20.56 2.50
N LYS A 51 6.24 -21.70 2.91
CA LYS A 51 6.28 -22.96 2.14
C LYS A 51 5.11 -23.12 1.16
N GLU A 52 4.01 -22.40 1.39
CA GLU A 52 2.74 -22.63 0.68
C GLU A 52 2.32 -21.49 -0.23
N ILE A 53 2.76 -20.25 0.02
CA ILE A 53 2.33 -19.10 -0.79
C ILE A 53 2.95 -19.14 -2.19
N ASP A 54 2.08 -19.20 -3.21
CA ASP A 54 2.44 -19.07 -4.63
C ASP A 54 2.40 -17.62 -5.13
N ILE A 55 1.46 -16.81 -4.64
CA ILE A 55 1.20 -15.45 -5.13
C ILE A 55 0.93 -14.53 -3.95
N ILE A 56 1.53 -13.34 -3.96
CA ILE A 56 1.20 -12.27 -3.02
C ILE A 56 0.60 -11.10 -3.78
N ILE A 57 -0.56 -10.62 -3.33
CA ILE A 57 -1.20 -9.40 -3.81
C ILE A 57 -1.12 -8.35 -2.71
N ASN A 58 -0.19 -7.41 -2.84
CA ASN A 58 -0.05 -6.29 -1.93
C ASN A 58 -0.97 -5.15 -2.35
N SER A 59 -2.18 -5.16 -1.80
CA SER A 59 -3.17 -4.08 -1.96
C SER A 59 -3.31 -3.18 -0.72
N ALA A 60 -2.55 -3.44 0.34
CA ALA A 60 -2.61 -2.65 1.57
C ALA A 60 -1.94 -1.29 1.35
N ALA A 61 -2.67 -0.22 1.65
CA ALA A 61 -2.19 1.15 1.53
C ALA A 61 -3.01 2.11 2.40
N VAL A 62 -2.37 3.20 2.80
CA VAL A 62 -3.04 4.43 3.20
C VAL A 62 -3.42 5.17 1.93
N THR A 63 -4.70 5.33 1.65
CA THR A 63 -5.22 5.97 0.43
C THR A 63 -5.70 7.40 0.62
N ASN A 64 -5.69 7.91 1.84
CA ASN A 64 -6.11 9.28 2.15
C ASN A 64 -5.09 10.30 1.63
N PHE A 65 -5.56 11.26 0.82
CA PHE A 65 -4.72 12.31 0.21
C PHE A 65 -4.20 13.35 1.21
N TYR A 66 -4.70 13.34 2.44
CA TYR A 66 -4.29 14.23 3.53
C TYR A 66 -4.11 13.43 4.83
N GLU A 67 -3.22 12.45 4.78
CA GLU A 67 -2.79 11.65 5.94
C GLU A 67 -1.49 12.17 6.55
N ARG A 68 -1.27 11.87 7.84
CA ARG A 68 0.00 12.07 8.53
C ARG A 68 1.16 11.42 7.78
N TYR A 69 2.23 12.17 7.59
CA TYR A 69 3.36 11.71 6.79
C TYR A 69 4.03 10.45 7.36
N ASP A 70 4.18 10.34 8.68
CA ASP A 70 4.74 9.16 9.35
C ASP A 70 3.92 7.90 9.07
N ILE A 71 2.60 8.01 9.10
CA ILE A 71 1.70 6.88 8.83
C ILE A 71 1.77 6.48 7.36
N ALA A 72 1.69 7.44 6.43
CA ALA A 72 1.75 7.17 5.00
C ALA A 72 3.10 6.57 4.58
N MET A 73 4.22 7.07 5.12
CA MET A 73 5.57 6.52 4.91
C MET A 73 5.66 5.08 5.44
N ASN A 74 5.22 4.83 6.67
CA ASN A 74 5.32 3.51 7.29
C ASN A 74 4.51 2.44 6.56
N VAL A 75 3.32 2.78 6.05
CA VAL A 75 2.47 1.80 5.35
C VAL A 75 2.87 1.68 3.88
N ASN A 76 2.90 2.78 3.13
CA ASN A 76 3.02 2.73 1.68
C ASN A 76 4.46 2.47 1.21
N VAL A 77 5.47 2.82 2.01
CA VAL A 77 6.89 2.71 1.66
C VAL A 77 7.55 1.57 2.43
N VAL A 78 7.60 1.68 3.76
CA VAL A 78 8.19 0.62 4.62
C VAL A 78 7.37 -0.65 4.54
N GLY A 79 6.03 -0.56 4.50
CA GLY A 79 5.18 -1.73 4.35
C GLY A 79 5.35 -2.44 3.00
N ALA A 80 5.54 -1.70 1.91
CA ALA A 80 5.89 -2.31 0.62
C ALA A 80 7.23 -3.06 0.70
N MET A 81 8.24 -2.46 1.35
CA MET A 81 9.52 -3.12 1.61
C MET A 81 9.36 -4.42 2.41
N ASN A 82 8.58 -4.39 3.50
CA ASN A 82 8.38 -5.55 4.37
C ASN A 82 7.63 -6.68 3.64
N VAL A 83 6.65 -6.34 2.81
CA VAL A 83 5.97 -7.32 1.95
C VAL A 83 6.94 -7.94 0.95
N LEU A 84 7.83 -7.16 0.33
CA LEU A 84 8.86 -7.72 -0.55
C LEU A 84 9.84 -8.63 0.20
N LYS A 85 10.27 -8.25 1.41
CA LYS A 85 11.14 -9.09 2.25
C LYS A 85 10.47 -10.42 2.60
N PHE A 86 9.19 -10.37 3.00
CA PHE A 86 8.40 -11.57 3.27
C PHE A 86 8.22 -12.43 2.01
N ALA A 87 7.96 -11.79 0.87
CA ALA A 87 7.84 -12.44 -0.43
C ALA A 87 9.13 -13.19 -0.80
N LYS A 88 10.31 -12.60 -0.57
CA LYS A 88 11.61 -13.26 -0.78
C LYS A 88 11.84 -14.47 0.12
N SER A 89 11.16 -14.57 1.27
CA SER A 89 11.20 -15.76 2.13
C SER A 89 10.27 -16.87 1.66
N CYS A 90 9.37 -16.62 0.71
CA CYS A 90 8.42 -17.61 0.20
C CYS A 90 9.06 -18.47 -0.90
N ILE A 91 9.19 -19.78 -0.65
CA ILE A 91 9.97 -20.72 -1.47
C ILE A 91 9.30 -20.99 -2.83
N LYS A 92 7.96 -20.95 -2.88
CA LYS A 92 7.17 -21.24 -4.08
C LYS A 92 6.67 -19.99 -4.79
N LEU A 93 7.12 -18.80 -4.37
CA LEU A 93 6.57 -17.56 -4.87
C LEU A 93 6.81 -17.43 -6.38
N LYS A 94 5.72 -17.29 -7.12
CA LYS A 94 5.71 -17.05 -8.57
C LYS A 94 5.58 -15.57 -8.88
N MET A 95 4.89 -14.81 -8.04
CA MET A 95 4.63 -13.39 -8.30
C MET A 95 4.32 -12.62 -7.02
N LEU A 96 4.92 -11.44 -6.88
CA LEU A 96 4.41 -10.36 -6.03
C LEU A 96 3.76 -9.30 -6.92
N LEU A 97 2.44 -9.17 -6.83
CA LEU A 97 1.71 -8.06 -7.41
C LEU A 97 1.60 -6.92 -6.39
N HIS A 98 2.07 -5.74 -6.71
CA HIS A 98 1.89 -4.52 -5.92
C HIS A 98 0.89 -3.59 -6.58
N VAL A 99 -0.16 -3.25 -5.85
CA VAL A 99 -1.16 -2.28 -6.29
C VAL A 99 -0.64 -0.88 -5.99
N SER A 100 -0.22 -0.17 -7.03
CA SER A 100 0.14 1.24 -6.98
C SER A 100 -1.03 2.14 -7.40
N THR A 101 -0.77 3.23 -8.12
CA THR A 101 -1.80 4.11 -8.66
C THR A 101 -1.30 4.85 -9.90
N ALA A 102 -2.18 5.14 -10.86
CA ALA A 102 -1.84 5.97 -12.02
C ALA A 102 -1.40 7.39 -11.59
N TYR A 103 -1.84 7.87 -10.42
CA TYR A 103 -1.53 9.20 -9.92
C TYR A 103 -0.08 9.42 -9.50
N VAL A 104 0.76 8.37 -9.51
CA VAL A 104 2.22 8.52 -9.30
C VAL A 104 2.89 9.38 -10.38
N CYS A 105 2.26 9.56 -11.55
CA CYS A 105 2.75 10.50 -12.57
C CYS A 105 2.47 11.97 -12.27
N GLY A 106 1.82 12.27 -11.14
CA GLY A 106 1.53 13.62 -10.68
C GLY A 106 0.64 14.40 -11.66
N LYS A 107 1.19 15.47 -12.23
CA LYS A 107 0.48 16.39 -13.13
C LYS A 107 0.95 16.30 -14.59
N ALA A 108 1.71 15.27 -14.94
CA ALA A 108 2.21 15.09 -16.29
C ALA A 108 1.02 14.92 -17.29
N ILE A 109 1.15 15.53 -18.47
CA ILE A 109 0.12 15.56 -19.50
C ILE A 109 0.64 14.83 -20.74
N GLY A 110 -0.25 14.09 -21.41
CA GLY A 110 0.07 13.39 -22.66
C GLY A 110 0.16 11.88 -22.49
N ILE A 111 0.88 11.23 -23.42
CA ILE A 111 1.11 9.79 -23.39
C ILE A 111 2.31 9.51 -22.50
N LEU A 112 2.07 8.84 -21.37
CA LEU A 112 3.09 8.49 -20.40
C LEU A 112 3.41 7.00 -20.50
N PRO A 113 4.66 6.61 -20.73
CA PRO A 113 5.03 5.19 -20.78
C PRO A 113 4.99 4.57 -19.38
N GLU A 114 4.72 3.27 -19.30
CA GLU A 114 4.76 2.49 -18.05
C GLU A 114 6.20 2.17 -17.63
N LYS A 115 7.03 3.20 -17.49
CA LYS A 115 8.39 3.06 -17.00
C LYS A 115 8.39 2.90 -15.48
N PRO A 116 9.20 1.98 -14.93
CA PRO A 116 9.51 1.95 -13.50
C PRO A 116 10.14 3.27 -13.06
N PHE A 117 9.93 3.65 -11.80
CA PHE A 117 10.69 4.75 -11.19
C PHE A 117 12.10 4.29 -10.83
N ASP A 118 13.08 5.15 -11.11
CA ASP A 118 14.43 4.98 -10.58
C ASP A 118 14.51 5.48 -9.12
N MET A 119 15.42 4.89 -8.34
CA MET A 119 15.63 5.35 -6.97
C MET A 119 16.13 6.80 -6.99
N GLY A 120 15.44 7.68 -6.26
CA GLY A 120 15.76 9.11 -6.20
C GLY A 120 15.08 9.98 -7.24
N GLU A 121 14.30 9.40 -8.17
CA GLU A 121 13.55 10.13 -9.18
C GLU A 121 12.51 11.06 -8.54
N THR A 122 12.30 12.23 -9.15
CA THR A 122 11.29 13.21 -8.73
C THR A 122 10.54 13.75 -9.94
N LEU A 123 9.35 14.31 -9.72
CA LEU A 123 8.59 14.99 -10.78
C LEU A 123 8.97 16.47 -10.92
N SER A 124 9.67 17.03 -9.94
CA SER A 124 10.23 18.37 -9.98
C SER A 124 11.62 18.34 -10.62
N GLU A 125 11.93 19.33 -11.47
CA GLU A 125 13.26 19.45 -12.05
C GLU A 125 14.30 19.80 -10.96
N ASN A 126 15.51 19.26 -11.10
CA ASN A 126 16.65 19.50 -10.21
C ASN A 126 16.44 19.10 -8.73
N THR A 127 15.51 18.19 -8.45
CA THR A 127 15.35 17.59 -7.12
C THR A 127 15.75 16.12 -7.11
N TYR A 128 16.14 15.63 -5.93
CA TYR A 128 16.49 14.23 -5.69
C TYR A 128 15.79 13.76 -4.41
N LEU A 129 15.13 12.61 -4.48
CA LEU A 129 14.36 12.05 -3.38
C LEU A 129 15.15 10.96 -2.66
N ASP A 130 15.79 11.34 -1.55
CA ASP A 130 16.39 10.36 -0.64
C ASP A 130 15.37 9.92 0.42
N ILE A 131 14.91 8.67 0.32
CA ILE A 131 13.89 8.11 1.20
C ILE A 131 14.38 8.03 2.67
N ASP A 132 15.67 7.77 2.90
CA ASP A 132 16.20 7.73 4.26
C ASP A 132 16.32 9.14 4.86
N VAL A 133 16.64 10.14 4.04
CA VAL A 133 16.54 11.55 4.46
C VAL A 133 15.10 11.92 4.81
N GLU A 134 14.11 11.52 4.00
CA GLU A 134 12.69 11.77 4.31
C GLU A 134 12.27 11.13 5.65
N ARG A 135 12.73 9.91 5.93
CA ARG A 135 12.51 9.26 7.24
C ARG A 135 13.16 10.04 8.38
N GLY A 136 14.35 10.61 8.16
CA GLY A 136 15.01 11.51 9.10
C GLY A 136 14.20 12.80 9.34
N VAL A 137 13.64 13.41 8.28
CA VAL A 137 12.77 14.59 8.38
C VAL A 137 11.53 14.30 9.23
N ILE A 138 10.89 13.14 9.01
CA ILE A 138 9.75 12.68 9.83
C ILE A 138 10.15 12.53 11.30
N ALA A 139 11.23 11.79 11.58
CA ALA A 139 11.68 11.52 12.94
C ALA A 139 12.03 12.81 13.70
N ASN A 140 12.74 13.73 13.03
CA ASN A 140 13.10 15.01 13.60
C ASN A 140 11.87 15.86 13.91
N LYS A 141 10.86 15.88 13.02
CA LYS A 141 9.63 16.64 13.27
C LYS A 141 8.82 16.08 14.43
N LEU A 142 8.71 14.75 14.52
CA LEU A 142 8.04 14.10 15.65
C LEU A 142 8.75 14.41 16.98
N LYS A 143 10.08 14.35 17.01
CA LYS A 143 10.88 14.71 18.18
C LYS A 143 10.70 16.18 18.57
N GLU A 144 10.71 17.09 17.60
CA GLU A 144 10.44 18.52 17.83
C GLU A 144 9.07 18.71 18.50
N LEU A 145 8.03 18.09 17.95
CA LEU A 145 6.66 18.17 18.49
C LEU A 145 6.55 17.58 19.90
N GLU A 146 7.26 16.49 20.18
CA GLU A 146 7.37 15.91 21.52
C GLU A 146 8.04 16.88 22.49
N THR A 147 9.14 17.53 22.10
CA THR A 147 9.81 18.53 22.97
C THR A 147 8.96 19.76 23.25
N LEU A 148 8.02 20.09 22.35
CA LEU A 148 7.05 21.17 22.52
C LEU A 148 5.81 20.73 23.34
N ASN A 149 5.75 19.47 23.80
CA ASN A 149 4.58 18.87 24.42
C ASN A 149 3.30 19.03 23.59
N ALA A 150 3.44 18.93 22.26
CA ALA A 150 2.31 19.06 21.34
C ALA A 150 1.25 17.99 21.62
N THR A 151 -0.02 18.40 21.60
CA THR A 151 -1.16 17.50 21.74
C THR A 151 -1.26 16.53 20.55
N PRO A 152 -1.94 15.37 20.69
CA PRO A 152 -2.14 14.43 19.56
C PRO A 152 -2.78 15.07 18.32
N LYS A 153 -3.63 16.08 18.52
CA LYS A 153 -4.26 16.84 17.44
C LYS A 153 -3.26 17.74 16.71
N GLU A 154 -2.41 18.45 17.46
CA GLU A 154 -1.35 19.29 16.90
C GLU A 154 -0.32 18.46 16.14
N VAL A 155 0.07 17.30 16.68
CA VAL A 155 0.94 16.33 15.99
C VAL A 155 0.29 15.89 14.67
N THR A 156 -0.99 15.55 14.70
CA THR A 156 -1.71 15.10 13.50
C THR A 156 -1.74 16.18 12.42
N ILE A 157 -2.03 17.43 12.77
CA ILE A 157 -2.05 18.56 11.83
C ILE A 157 -0.64 18.81 11.28
N ALA A 158 0.37 18.91 12.15
CA ALA A 158 1.75 19.18 11.75
C ALA A 158 2.30 18.10 10.82
N MET A 159 2.03 16.83 11.08
CA MET A 159 2.49 15.72 10.24
C MET A 159 1.75 15.63 8.90
N LYS A 160 0.49 16.08 8.82
CA LYS A 160 -0.24 16.20 7.56
C LYS A 160 0.32 17.33 6.70
N GLU A 161 0.55 18.50 7.30
CA GLU A 161 1.16 19.64 6.62
C GLU A 161 2.57 19.34 6.12
N LEU A 162 3.39 18.70 6.95
CA LEU A 162 4.73 18.25 6.55
C LEU A 162 4.64 17.34 5.32
N GLY A 163 3.77 16.33 5.34
CA GLY A 163 3.60 15.41 4.22
C GLY A 163 3.22 16.12 2.91
N MET A 164 2.29 17.06 2.98
CA MET A 164 1.89 17.88 1.83
C MET A 164 3.03 18.77 1.33
N GLN A 165 3.82 19.36 2.23
CA GLN A 165 4.98 20.17 1.87
C GLN A 165 6.04 19.33 1.15
N ARG A 166 6.36 18.13 1.67
CA ARG A 166 7.36 17.23 1.07
C ARG A 166 6.89 16.68 -0.28
N ALA A 167 5.62 16.28 -0.40
CA ALA A 167 5.06 15.85 -1.68
C ALA A 167 5.21 16.93 -2.76
N ARG A 168 4.84 18.18 -2.44
CA ARG A 168 4.92 19.31 -3.37
C ARG A 168 6.36 19.67 -3.73
N LEU A 169 7.30 19.58 -2.78
CA LEU A 169 8.73 19.82 -3.02
C LEU A 169 9.24 18.94 -4.17
N HIS A 170 8.88 17.66 -4.14
CA HIS A 170 9.33 16.68 -5.14
C HIS A 170 8.38 16.52 -6.33
N GLY A 171 7.35 17.36 -6.43
CA GLY A 171 6.49 17.50 -7.61
C GLY A 171 5.19 16.66 -7.58
N TRP A 172 4.91 15.94 -6.49
CA TRP A 172 3.65 15.22 -6.31
C TRP A 172 2.54 16.10 -5.71
N PRO A 173 1.29 15.93 -6.15
CA PRO A 173 0.18 16.78 -5.71
C PRO A 173 -0.29 16.50 -4.27
N ASN A 174 -0.06 15.29 -3.75
CA ASN A 174 -0.51 14.86 -2.43
C ASN A 174 0.37 13.75 -1.85
N ILE A 175 0.20 13.49 -0.55
CA ILE A 175 1.01 12.50 0.17
C ILE A 175 0.80 11.06 -0.31
N TYR A 176 -0.40 10.73 -0.80
CA TYR A 176 -0.71 9.40 -1.29
C TYR A 176 0.12 9.07 -2.53
N SER A 177 -0.01 9.85 -3.60
CA SER A 177 0.75 9.65 -4.85
C SER A 177 2.26 9.67 -4.60
N PHE A 178 2.72 10.57 -3.72
CA PHE A 178 4.13 10.67 -3.33
C PHE A 178 4.65 9.39 -2.65
N THR A 179 3.94 8.89 -1.64
CA THR A 179 4.36 7.69 -0.91
C THR A 179 4.17 6.40 -1.72
N LYS A 180 3.22 6.37 -2.66
CA LYS A 180 3.11 5.28 -3.64
C LYS A 180 4.29 5.26 -4.60
N ALA A 181 4.73 6.43 -5.10
CA ALA A 181 5.94 6.51 -5.92
C ALA A 181 7.19 6.04 -5.16
N MET A 182 7.37 6.45 -3.90
CA MET A 182 8.46 5.95 -3.04
C MET A 182 8.38 4.42 -2.83
N GLY A 183 7.18 3.87 -2.65
CA GLY A 183 6.97 2.43 -2.57
C GLY A 183 7.40 1.71 -3.86
N GLU A 184 7.07 2.26 -5.03
CA GLU A 184 7.54 1.73 -6.31
C GLU A 184 9.06 1.78 -6.46
N MET A 185 9.71 2.87 -6.06
CA MET A 185 11.17 3.02 -6.10
C MET A 185 11.87 1.96 -5.25
N ILE A 186 11.40 1.76 -4.01
CA ILE A 186 11.92 0.72 -3.12
C ILE A 186 11.76 -0.67 -3.73
N LEU A 187 10.56 -0.99 -4.24
CA LEU A 187 10.31 -2.29 -4.86
C LEU A 187 11.19 -2.48 -6.09
N GLY A 188 11.29 -1.46 -6.94
CA GLY A 188 12.10 -1.46 -8.15
C GLY A 188 13.59 -1.69 -7.87
N HIS A 189 14.10 -1.08 -6.80
CA HIS A 189 15.49 -1.17 -6.37
C HIS A 189 15.81 -2.49 -5.66
N LEU A 190 14.94 -2.94 -4.74
CA LEU A 190 15.20 -4.10 -3.89
C LEU A 190 14.72 -5.42 -4.48
N LYS A 191 13.95 -5.43 -5.58
CA LYS A 191 13.39 -6.68 -6.13
C LYS A 191 14.46 -7.70 -6.51
N GLU A 192 15.65 -7.26 -6.95
CA GLU A 192 16.67 -8.14 -7.53
C GLU A 192 16.04 -9.07 -8.60
N ASN A 193 16.08 -10.39 -8.38
CA ASN A 193 15.50 -11.40 -9.27
C ASN A 193 14.04 -11.75 -8.96
N SER A 194 13.40 -11.11 -7.98
CA SER A 194 12.00 -11.37 -7.63
C SER A 194 11.05 -10.89 -8.72
N GLN A 195 10.08 -11.73 -9.09
CA GLN A 195 9.04 -11.39 -10.05
C GLN A 195 8.02 -10.44 -9.41
N VAL A 196 8.27 -9.13 -9.57
CA VAL A 196 7.40 -8.05 -9.08
C VAL A 196 6.61 -7.45 -10.24
N VAL A 197 5.30 -7.41 -10.10
CA VAL A 197 4.39 -6.72 -11.02
C VAL A 197 3.83 -5.50 -10.30
N ILE A 198 4.01 -4.31 -10.87
CA ILE A 198 3.39 -3.08 -10.37
C ILE A 198 2.20 -2.77 -11.28
N ILE A 199 1.00 -2.69 -10.70
CA ILE A 199 -0.18 -2.20 -11.42
C ILE A 199 -0.52 -0.80 -10.94
N ARG A 200 -0.88 0.11 -11.86
CA ARG A 200 -1.19 1.50 -11.56
C ARG A 200 -2.67 1.81 -11.86
N PRO A 201 -3.63 1.33 -11.05
CA PRO A 201 -5.04 1.62 -11.25
C PRO A 201 -5.35 3.12 -11.12
N THR A 202 -6.40 3.57 -11.81
CA THR A 202 -7.00 4.90 -11.67
C THR A 202 -8.07 4.89 -10.57
N ILE A 203 -9.07 5.77 -10.66
CA ILE A 203 -10.24 5.75 -9.77
C ILE A 203 -10.97 4.42 -9.98
N ILE A 204 -11.09 3.65 -8.91
CA ILE A 204 -11.91 2.45 -8.86
C ILE A 204 -13.33 2.89 -8.46
N THR A 205 -14.29 2.68 -9.35
CA THR A 205 -15.70 3.00 -9.13
C THR A 205 -16.53 1.75 -8.95
N SER A 206 -17.76 1.91 -8.46
CA SER A 206 -18.77 0.87 -8.46
C SER A 206 -19.06 0.33 -9.87
N THR A 207 -19.61 -0.88 -9.94
CA THR A 207 -20.07 -1.48 -11.20
C THR A 207 -21.30 -0.74 -11.74
N TYR A 208 -21.36 -0.56 -13.06
CA TYR A 208 -22.45 0.16 -13.74
C TYR A 208 -23.74 -0.66 -13.88
N LYS A 209 -23.66 -2.00 -13.97
CA LYS A 209 -24.83 -2.90 -14.05
C LYS A 209 -24.56 -4.26 -13.38
N GLU A 210 -25.46 -4.64 -12.48
CA GLU A 210 -25.56 -5.87 -11.66
C GLU A 210 -24.28 -6.34 -10.92
N PRO A 211 -24.40 -7.01 -9.76
CA PRO A 211 -23.24 -7.65 -9.15
C PRO A 211 -22.90 -8.91 -9.96
N PHE A 212 -21.80 -8.89 -10.73
CA PHE A 212 -21.08 -10.12 -11.03
C PHE A 212 -20.24 -10.53 -9.81
N PRO A 213 -19.82 -11.80 -9.68
CA PRO A 213 -18.97 -12.23 -8.56
C PRO A 213 -17.70 -11.37 -8.47
N GLY A 214 -17.49 -10.67 -7.34
CA GLY A 214 -16.34 -9.76 -7.12
C GLY A 214 -16.64 -8.27 -7.00
N TRP A 215 -17.90 -7.89 -6.74
CA TRP A 215 -18.31 -6.50 -6.43
C TRP A 215 -17.59 -5.93 -5.18
N ILE A 216 -17.49 -4.60 -5.11
CA ILE A 216 -17.11 -3.83 -3.91
C ILE A 216 -18.21 -2.80 -3.58
N GLU A 217 -18.65 -2.75 -2.32
CA GLU A 217 -19.69 -1.82 -1.89
C GLU A 217 -19.10 -0.42 -1.64
N GLY A 218 -19.28 0.46 -2.62
CA GLY A 218 -19.14 1.91 -2.45
C GLY A 218 -17.72 2.48 -2.56
N VAL A 219 -17.68 3.81 -2.68
CA VAL A 219 -16.47 4.64 -2.61
C VAL A 219 -16.29 5.02 -1.14
N ARG A 220 -15.14 4.69 -0.55
CA ARG A 220 -14.76 5.24 0.76
C ARG A 220 -14.27 6.67 0.62
#